data_AF-A0A395V9X5-F1
#
_entry.id   AF-A0A395V9X5-F1
#
_cell.length_a   1.000
_cell.length_b   1.000
_cell.length_c   1.000
_cell.angle_alpha   90.00
_cell.angle_beta   90.00
_cell.angle_gamma   90.00
#
_symmetry.space_group_name_H-M   'P 1'
#
loop_
_entity.id
_entity.type
_entity.pdbx_description
1 polymer ?
#
loop_
_entity_poly.entity_id
_entity_poly.type
_entity_poly.pdbx_seq_one_letter_code
_entity_poly.pdbx_strand_id
1 'polypeptide(L)'
;MKTTGAYKIWRIIYPIGIYYVVSSLAYFFLTLLLGAGEESYMLRQMLCAAATIPFVWMHYGQDRAARETVYGRRGIRPDAKFFCTVAGALLAGASLGMAVNNVIAMTPLIEASAGFQSANQAFFAGGVVFELLGSCLVIPLAEELLYRGVVERRLSLLCGSAPAIVLSAVIFGVMHWNVVQFLYAGILGLLLAWLLERTGFLYAPVLAHIGANVMAVVRSETGWLDIAYQPTAAGVTVTVLLFAVAAFAVLLVKKGGVRQEEEKTSAA
;
A
#
# COMPACT_ATOMS: atom_id res chain seq x y z
N MET A 1 -5.92 -1.62 -34.25
CA MET A 1 -4.71 -0.76 -34.33
C MET A 1 -3.67 -1.24 -33.34
N LYS A 2 -2.42 -1.46 -33.75
CA LYS A 2 -1.34 -1.81 -32.80
C LYS A 2 -1.02 -0.57 -31.96
N THR A 3 -1.18 -0.65 -30.64
CA THR A 3 -0.83 0.43 -29.71
C THR A 3 0.68 0.60 -29.63
N THR A 4 1.18 1.84 -29.73
CA THR A 4 2.61 2.15 -29.62
C THR A 4 3.14 1.90 -28.20
N GLY A 5 4.46 1.70 -28.05
CA GLY A 5 5.11 1.57 -26.73
C GLY A 5 4.87 2.79 -25.84
N ALA A 6 4.97 4.00 -26.40
CA ALA A 6 4.68 5.25 -25.71
C ALA A 6 3.25 5.29 -25.15
N TYR A 7 2.26 4.82 -25.91
CA TYR A 7 0.87 4.77 -25.44
C TYR A 7 0.69 3.76 -24.29
N LYS A 8 1.39 2.62 -24.33
CA LYS A 8 1.35 1.64 -23.22
C LYS A 8 1.93 2.22 -21.93
N ILE A 9 3.04 2.96 -22.02
CA ILE A 9 3.66 3.66 -20.88
C ILE A 9 2.73 4.77 -20.38
N TRP A 10 2.17 5.58 -21.28
CA TRP A 10 1.21 6.62 -20.93
C TRP A 10 0.05 6.05 -20.13
N ARG A 11 -0.47 4.88 -20.53
CA ARG A 11 -1.54 4.17 -19.79
C ARG A 11 -1.16 3.82 -18.36
N ILE A 12 0.12 3.69 -18.01
CA ILE A 12 0.54 3.43 -16.63
C ILE A 12 0.54 4.73 -15.82
N ILE A 13 0.98 5.84 -16.42
CA ILE A 13 1.25 7.10 -15.73
C ILE A 13 0.00 7.99 -15.58
N TYR A 14 -0.83 8.12 -16.62
CA TYR A 14 -1.94 9.09 -16.60
C TYR A 14 -2.96 8.85 -15.46
N PRO A 15 -3.28 7.61 -15.01
CA PRO A 15 -4.16 7.41 -13.85
C PRO A 15 -3.62 8.00 -12.56
N ILE A 16 -2.29 7.96 -12.39
CA ILE A 16 -1.61 8.60 -11.26
C ILE A 16 -1.81 10.12 -11.37
N GLY A 17 -1.60 10.70 -12.55
CA GLY A 17 -1.86 12.12 -12.78
C GLY A 17 -3.29 12.54 -12.45
N ILE A 18 -4.30 11.77 -12.87
CA ILE A 18 -5.71 12.03 -12.54
C ILE A 18 -5.93 11.97 -11.03
N TYR A 19 -5.41 10.94 -10.36
CA TYR A 19 -5.51 10.81 -8.90
C TYR A 19 -4.98 12.06 -8.18
N TYR A 20 -3.81 12.54 -8.56
CA TYR A 20 -3.22 13.74 -7.96
C TYR A 20 -3.98 15.02 -8.28
N VAL A 21 -4.48 15.18 -9.52
CA VAL A 21 -5.28 16.35 -9.88
C VAL A 21 -6.59 16.38 -9.08
N VAL A 22 -7.31 15.26 -9.01
CA VAL A 22 -8.55 15.15 -8.24
C VAL A 22 -8.29 15.37 -6.76
N SER A 23 -7.27 14.72 -6.19
CA SER A 23 -6.90 14.88 -4.79
C SER A 23 -6.51 16.32 -4.47
N SER A 24 -5.74 16.99 -5.35
CA SER A 24 -5.29 18.38 -5.11
C SER A 24 -6.44 19.37 -5.21
N LEU A 25 -7.35 19.21 -6.19
CA LEU A 25 -8.54 20.04 -6.30
C LEU A 25 -9.47 19.84 -5.10
N ALA A 26 -9.73 18.58 -4.71
CA ALA A 26 -10.51 18.27 -3.52
C ALA A 26 -9.88 18.90 -2.27
N TYR A 27 -8.57 18.75 -2.08
CA TYR A 27 -7.85 19.27 -0.93
C TYR A 27 -7.91 20.80 -0.88
N PHE A 28 -7.78 21.48 -2.02
CA PHE A 28 -7.92 22.93 -2.13
C PHE A 28 -9.30 23.39 -1.65
N PHE A 29 -10.39 22.83 -2.19
CA PHE A 29 -11.75 23.22 -1.79
C PHE A 29 -12.06 22.84 -0.34
N LEU A 30 -11.62 21.66 0.11
CA LEU A 30 -11.82 21.23 1.49
C LEU A 30 -11.02 22.11 2.47
N THR A 31 -9.87 22.63 2.07
CA THR A 31 -9.12 23.61 2.88
C THR A 31 -9.88 24.94 3.01
N LEU A 32 -10.56 25.39 1.95
CA LEU A 32 -11.43 26.56 2.01
C LEU A 32 -12.65 26.35 2.92
N LEU A 33 -13.18 25.12 2.96
CA LEU A 33 -14.41 24.78 3.71
C LEU A 33 -14.14 24.43 5.18
N LEU A 34 -13.08 23.67 5.45
CA LEU A 34 -12.77 23.09 6.76
C LEU A 34 -11.62 23.82 7.48
N GLY A 35 -10.99 24.78 6.81
CA GLY A 35 -9.83 25.52 7.31
C GLY A 35 -8.50 24.84 6.99
N ALA A 36 -7.41 25.59 7.17
CA ALA A 36 -6.05 25.13 6.88
C ALA A 36 -5.34 24.45 8.06
N GLY A 37 -5.93 24.49 9.26
CA GLY A 37 -5.31 23.99 10.50
C GLY A 37 -5.04 22.48 10.49
N GLU A 38 -4.02 22.06 11.25
CA GLU A 38 -3.56 20.66 11.34
C GLU A 38 -4.66 19.71 11.82
N GLU A 39 -5.55 20.15 12.73
CA GLU A 39 -6.67 19.35 13.25
C GLU A 39 -7.61 18.82 12.15
N SER A 40 -7.75 19.58 11.07
CA SER A 40 -8.60 19.20 9.92
C SER A 40 -7.84 18.44 8.84
N TYR A 41 -6.52 18.32 8.94
CA TYR A 41 -5.66 17.75 7.90
C TYR A 41 -6.06 16.32 7.54
N MET A 42 -6.20 15.44 8.54
CA MET A 42 -6.47 14.03 8.28
C MET A 42 -7.90 13.79 7.76
N LEU A 43 -8.87 14.58 8.23
CA LEU A 43 -10.22 14.59 7.64
C LEU A 43 -10.18 15.01 6.17
N ARG A 44 -9.44 16.07 5.83
CA ARG A 44 -9.27 16.51 4.43
C ARG A 44 -8.63 15.41 3.58
N GLN A 45 -7.57 14.78 4.06
CA GLN A 45 -6.88 13.68 3.35
C GLN A 45 -7.81 12.47 3.13
N MET A 46 -8.59 12.08 4.14
CA MET A 46 -9.57 11.00 4.01
C MET A 46 -10.63 11.31 2.95
N LEU A 47 -11.18 12.53 2.94
CA LEU A 47 -12.17 12.96 1.97
C LEU A 47 -11.58 13.06 0.55
N CYS A 48 -10.33 13.51 0.41
CA CYS A 48 -9.61 13.50 -0.86
C CYS A 48 -9.46 12.07 -1.39
N ALA A 49 -8.98 11.14 -0.56
CA ALA A 49 -8.85 9.74 -0.95
C ALA A 49 -10.20 9.16 -1.40
N ALA A 50 -11.27 9.38 -0.65
CA ALA A 50 -12.62 8.97 -1.05
C ALA A 50 -13.06 9.57 -2.39
N ALA A 51 -12.77 10.86 -2.63
CA ALA A 51 -13.10 11.56 -3.88
C ALA A 51 -12.37 10.99 -5.10
N THR A 52 -11.19 10.38 -4.93
CA THR A 52 -10.45 9.75 -6.04
C THR A 52 -11.02 8.39 -6.46
N ILE A 53 -11.69 7.67 -5.55
CA ILE A 53 -12.15 6.28 -5.78
C ILE A 53 -13.00 6.15 -7.06
N PRO A 54 -14.02 7.01 -7.33
CA PRO A 54 -14.80 6.92 -8.56
C PRO A 54 -13.95 7.06 -9.83
N PHE A 55 -12.93 7.92 -9.83
CA PHE A 55 -12.05 8.14 -10.98
C PHE A 55 -11.13 6.95 -11.23
N VAL A 56 -10.57 6.38 -10.16
CA VAL A 56 -9.80 5.13 -10.25
C VAL A 56 -10.71 3.99 -10.73
N TRP A 57 -11.95 3.94 -10.23
CA TRP A 57 -12.95 2.94 -10.61
C TRP A 57 -13.27 2.94 -12.12
N MET A 58 -13.29 4.11 -12.76
CA MET A 58 -13.53 4.22 -14.21
C MET A 58 -12.51 3.43 -15.05
N HIS A 59 -11.27 3.25 -14.57
CA HIS A 59 -10.26 2.47 -15.27
C HIS A 59 -10.54 0.96 -15.27
N TYR A 60 -11.30 0.47 -14.29
CA TYR A 60 -11.74 -0.93 -14.24
C TYR A 60 -12.85 -1.21 -15.26
N GLY A 61 -13.65 -0.22 -15.62
CA GLY A 61 -14.61 -0.31 -16.72
C GLY A 61 -13.94 -0.39 -18.09
N GLN A 62 -12.76 0.21 -18.23
CA GLN A 62 -11.99 0.29 -19.48
C GLN A 62 -11.03 -0.88 -19.69
N ASP A 63 -10.72 -1.64 -18.63
CA ASP A 63 -9.66 -2.66 -18.64
C ASP A 63 -10.14 -3.96 -17.98
N ARG A 64 -10.46 -4.96 -18.80
CA ARG A 64 -10.87 -6.31 -18.33
C ARG A 64 -9.83 -6.92 -17.40
N ALA A 65 -8.54 -6.65 -17.63
CA ALA A 65 -7.45 -7.19 -16.83
C ALA A 65 -7.36 -6.53 -15.45
N ALA A 66 -7.71 -5.25 -15.31
CA ALA A 66 -7.84 -4.58 -14.01
C ALA A 66 -9.08 -5.08 -13.26
N ARG A 67 -10.19 -5.31 -13.97
CA ARG A 67 -11.46 -5.80 -13.42
C ARG A 67 -11.32 -7.19 -12.76
N GLU A 68 -10.55 -8.07 -13.39
CA GLU A 68 -10.21 -9.40 -12.85
C GLU A 68 -9.31 -9.35 -11.61
N THR A 69 -8.67 -8.22 -11.31
CA THR A 69 -7.79 -8.04 -10.15
C THR A 69 -8.57 -7.70 -8.88
N VAL A 70 -9.66 -6.93 -9.00
CA VAL A 70 -10.53 -6.52 -7.87
C VAL A 70 -11.37 -7.68 -7.36
N TYR A 71 -12.01 -8.41 -8.29
CA TYR A 71 -12.89 -9.54 -7.94
C TYR A 71 -12.17 -10.89 -7.97
N GLY A 72 -10.92 -10.92 -8.43
CA GLY A 72 -10.21 -12.14 -8.80
C GLY A 72 -10.70 -12.74 -10.12
N ARG A 73 -9.87 -13.59 -10.74
CA ARG A 73 -10.29 -14.40 -11.90
C ARG A 73 -11.38 -15.44 -11.54
N ARG A 74 -11.67 -15.64 -10.24
CA ARG A 74 -12.73 -16.51 -9.67
C ARG A 74 -13.29 -15.88 -8.40
N GLY A 75 -14.51 -16.25 -8.02
CA GLY A 75 -15.13 -15.78 -6.77
C GLY A 75 -14.38 -16.24 -5.51
N ILE A 76 -14.39 -15.39 -4.48
CA ILE A 76 -13.82 -15.67 -3.15
C ILE A 76 -14.63 -16.79 -2.49
N ARG A 77 -13.95 -17.81 -1.98
CA ARG A 77 -14.55 -18.87 -1.15
C ARG A 77 -13.96 -18.76 0.25
N PRO A 78 -14.78 -18.64 1.31
CA PRO A 78 -14.31 -18.53 2.68
C PRO A 78 -13.90 -19.91 3.22
N ASP A 79 -12.87 -20.51 2.61
CA ASP A 79 -12.26 -21.76 3.05
C ASP A 79 -11.04 -21.49 3.97
N ALA A 80 -10.45 -22.56 4.52
CA ALA A 80 -9.25 -22.43 5.36
C ALA A 80 -8.11 -21.69 4.63
N LYS A 81 -7.99 -21.85 3.30
CA LYS A 81 -6.96 -21.20 2.49
C LYS A 81 -7.15 -19.67 2.46
N PHE A 82 -8.39 -19.21 2.34
CA PHE A 82 -8.75 -17.80 2.43
C PHE A 82 -8.38 -17.22 3.79
N PHE A 83 -8.80 -17.85 4.89
CA PHE A 83 -8.49 -17.35 6.24
C PHE A 83 -6.97 -17.35 6.54
N CYS A 84 -6.21 -18.37 6.09
CA CYS A 84 -4.75 -18.36 6.18
C CYS A 84 -4.13 -17.21 5.38
N THR A 85 -4.69 -16.88 4.22
CA THR A 85 -4.21 -15.77 3.38
C THR A 85 -4.50 -14.42 4.01
N VAL A 86 -5.70 -14.24 4.60
CA VAL A 86 -6.08 -13.05 5.36
C VAL A 86 -5.15 -12.85 6.57
N ALA A 87 -4.98 -13.88 7.39
CA ALA A 87 -4.10 -13.82 8.57
C ALA A 87 -2.64 -13.58 8.16
N GLY A 88 -2.16 -14.28 7.13
CA GLY A 88 -0.81 -14.11 6.60
C GLY A 88 -0.56 -12.70 6.07
N ALA A 89 -1.50 -12.12 5.32
CA ALA A 89 -1.39 -10.76 4.79
C ALA A 89 -1.36 -9.71 5.91
N LEU A 90 -2.31 -9.77 6.86
CA LEU A 90 -2.35 -8.87 8.01
C LEU A 90 -1.05 -8.95 8.83
N LEU A 91 -0.62 -10.16 9.17
CA LEU A 91 0.58 -10.36 9.99
C LEU A 91 1.85 -9.93 9.24
N ALA A 92 1.95 -10.22 7.94
CA ALA A 92 3.10 -9.81 7.12
C ALA A 92 3.19 -8.29 7.02
N GLY A 93 2.08 -7.61 6.74
CA GLY A 93 2.03 -6.15 6.66
C GLY A 93 2.35 -5.47 8.00
N ALA A 94 1.69 -5.92 9.08
CA ALA A 94 1.92 -5.42 10.43
C ALA A 94 3.38 -5.55 10.86
N SER A 95 3.95 -6.76 10.77
CA SER A 95 5.31 -7.04 11.23
C SER A 95 6.38 -6.39 10.34
N LEU A 96 6.19 -6.39 9.01
CA LEU A 96 7.13 -5.72 8.10
C LEU A 96 7.09 -4.20 8.30
N GLY A 97 5.90 -3.60 8.40
CA GLY A 97 5.75 -2.17 8.64
C GLY A 97 6.44 -1.74 9.95
N MET A 98 6.21 -2.49 11.03
CA MET A 98 6.91 -2.26 12.31
C MET A 98 8.43 -2.39 12.19
N ALA A 99 8.92 -3.45 11.53
CA ALA A 99 10.36 -3.69 11.37
C ALA A 99 11.05 -2.57 10.58
N VAL A 100 10.44 -2.13 9.47
CA VAL A 100 10.98 -1.05 8.64
C VAL A 100 10.96 0.28 9.39
N ASN A 101 9.88 0.59 10.11
CA ASN A 101 9.81 1.79 10.96
C ASN A 101 10.88 1.77 12.05
N ASN A 102 11.16 0.62 12.66
CA ASN A 102 12.25 0.50 13.64
C ASN A 102 13.62 0.80 13.03
N VAL A 103 13.93 0.21 11.87
CA VAL A 103 15.20 0.47 11.18
C VAL A 103 15.33 1.94 10.83
N ILE A 104 14.27 2.57 10.33
CA ILE A 104 14.26 4.01 10.01
C ILE A 104 14.50 4.84 11.28
N ALA A 105 13.82 4.54 12.38
CA ALA A 105 13.95 5.27 13.65
C ALA A 105 15.34 5.15 14.28
N MET A 106 16.06 4.06 14.02
CA MET A 106 17.45 3.88 14.45
C MET A 106 18.47 4.66 13.61
N THR A 107 18.02 5.40 12.59
CA THR A 107 18.89 6.20 11.71
C THR A 107 18.58 7.70 11.82
N PRO A 108 19.51 8.59 11.42
CA PRO A 108 19.25 10.04 11.37
C PRO A 108 18.24 10.49 10.29
N LEU A 109 17.61 9.58 9.56
CA LEU A 109 16.79 9.92 8.39
C LEU A 109 15.52 10.72 8.76
N ILE A 110 14.91 10.45 9.91
CA ILE A 110 13.74 11.18 10.38
C ILE A 110 14.11 12.64 10.66
N GLU A 111 15.22 12.86 11.36
CA GLU A 111 15.72 14.20 11.70
C GLU A 111 16.15 14.98 10.45
N ALA A 112 16.75 14.28 9.48
CA ALA A 112 17.19 14.87 8.22
C ALA A 112 16.04 15.20 7.23
N SER A 113 14.82 14.74 7.48
CA SER A 113 13.69 14.88 6.56
C SER A 113 12.60 15.81 7.11
N ALA A 114 12.75 17.11 6.89
CA ALA A 114 11.75 18.11 7.30
C ALA A 114 10.36 17.82 6.71
N GLY A 115 10.29 17.40 5.44
CA GLY A 115 9.03 17.02 4.80
C GLY A 115 8.33 15.84 5.48
N PHE A 116 9.10 14.86 5.99
CA PHE A 116 8.54 13.77 6.79
C PHE A 116 8.02 14.28 8.14
N GLN A 117 8.78 15.12 8.85
CA GLN A 117 8.36 15.66 10.15
C GLN A 117 7.06 16.45 10.04
N SER A 118 6.95 17.35 9.05
CA SER A 118 5.72 18.12 8.83
C SER A 118 4.54 17.22 8.47
N ALA A 119 4.75 16.22 7.61
CA ALA A 119 3.69 15.26 7.27
C ALA A 119 3.26 14.42 8.47
N ASN A 120 4.22 13.94 9.27
CA ASN A 120 3.96 13.09 10.43
C ASN A 120 3.25 13.85 11.55
N GLN A 121 3.66 15.09 11.81
CA GLN A 121 2.96 15.97 12.76
C GLN A 121 1.51 16.21 12.32
N ALA A 122 1.30 16.63 11.07
CA ALA A 122 -0.06 16.88 10.56
C ALA A 122 -0.92 15.59 10.55
N PHE A 123 -0.29 14.43 10.36
CA PHE A 123 -0.97 13.14 10.35
C PHE A 123 -1.55 12.77 11.72
N PHE A 124 -0.80 13.01 12.81
CA PHE A 124 -1.19 12.70 14.20
C PHE A 124 -1.73 13.91 14.99
N ALA A 125 -1.92 15.06 14.33
CA ALA A 125 -2.51 16.25 14.95
C ALA A 125 -4.05 16.21 14.98
N GLY A 126 -4.66 15.21 14.33
CA GLY A 126 -6.10 15.03 14.29
C GLY A 126 -6.64 14.30 15.51
N GLY A 127 -7.91 13.91 15.44
CA GLY A 127 -8.44 12.91 16.37
C GLY A 127 -8.06 11.49 15.90
N VAL A 128 -7.69 10.61 16.84
CA VAL A 128 -7.39 9.18 16.60
C VAL A 128 -8.45 8.48 15.74
N VAL A 129 -9.72 8.89 15.82
CA VAL A 129 -10.80 8.38 14.97
C VAL A 129 -10.53 8.65 13.48
N PHE A 130 -10.09 9.86 13.12
CA PHE A 130 -9.78 10.21 11.73
C PHE A 130 -8.46 9.60 11.27
N GLU A 131 -7.50 9.41 12.16
CA GLU A 131 -6.29 8.65 11.87
C GLU A 131 -6.63 7.20 11.52
N LEU A 132 -7.43 6.52 12.34
CA LEU A 132 -7.84 5.14 12.06
C LEU A 132 -8.69 5.04 10.79
N LEU A 133 -9.72 5.88 10.63
CA LEU A 133 -10.60 5.80 9.45
C LEU A 133 -9.89 6.24 8.16
N GLY A 134 -9.14 7.34 8.22
CA GLY A 134 -8.42 7.88 7.08
C GLY A 134 -7.22 7.01 6.72
N SER A 135 -6.23 6.99 7.61
CA SER A 135 -4.93 6.38 7.31
C SER A 135 -4.91 4.86 7.34
N CYS A 136 -5.81 4.24 8.09
CA CYS A 136 -5.83 2.78 8.18
C CYS A 136 -6.88 2.14 7.28
N LEU A 137 -7.84 2.87 6.71
CA LEU A 137 -8.89 2.27 5.86
C LEU A 137 -9.04 2.96 4.51
N VAL A 138 -9.48 4.22 4.49
CA VAL A 138 -9.89 4.89 3.24
C VAL A 138 -8.70 5.18 2.33
N ILE A 139 -7.61 5.70 2.88
CA ILE A 139 -6.40 6.05 2.11
C ILE A 139 -5.74 4.78 1.56
N PRO A 140 -5.42 3.73 2.37
CA PRO A 140 -4.87 2.49 1.86
C PRO A 140 -5.74 1.84 0.79
N LEU A 141 -7.07 1.85 0.94
CA LEU A 141 -7.97 1.30 -0.06
C LEU A 141 -7.87 2.05 -1.39
N ALA A 142 -7.89 3.39 -1.36
CA ALA A 142 -7.78 4.21 -2.57
C ALA A 142 -6.41 4.01 -3.27
N GLU A 143 -5.34 3.95 -2.48
CA GLU A 143 -3.99 3.72 -2.99
C GLU A 143 -3.86 2.33 -3.61
N GLU A 144 -4.31 1.27 -2.95
CA GLU A 144 -4.21 -0.09 -3.50
C GLU A 144 -5.09 -0.26 -4.76
N LEU A 145 -6.27 0.37 -4.80
CA LEU A 145 -7.08 0.42 -6.02
C LEU A 145 -6.31 1.07 -7.18
N LEU A 146 -5.50 2.10 -6.95
CA LEU A 146 -4.72 2.72 -8.00
C LEU A 146 -3.46 1.91 -8.33
N TYR A 147 -2.59 1.72 -7.35
CA TYR A 147 -1.25 1.19 -7.58
C TYR A 147 -1.26 -0.30 -7.90
N ARG A 148 -2.07 -1.10 -7.20
CA ARG A 148 -2.08 -2.57 -7.37
C ARG A 148 -3.08 -2.96 -8.44
N GLY A 149 -4.27 -2.37 -8.36
CA GLY A 149 -5.33 -2.64 -9.32
C GLY A 149 -5.08 -2.12 -10.74
N VAL A 150 -4.43 -0.96 -10.90
CA VAL A 150 -4.22 -0.32 -12.21
C VAL A 150 -2.74 -0.29 -12.63
N VAL A 151 -1.88 0.34 -11.83
CA VAL A 151 -0.47 0.62 -12.23
C VAL A 151 0.33 -0.68 -12.37
N GLU A 152 0.37 -1.49 -11.33
CA GLU A 152 1.08 -2.77 -11.30
C GLU A 152 0.53 -3.73 -12.35
N ARG A 153 -0.80 -3.84 -12.48
CA ARG A 153 -1.39 -4.73 -13.50
C ARG A 153 -0.99 -4.32 -14.91
N ARG A 154 -0.95 -3.02 -15.22
CA ARG A 154 -0.50 -2.52 -16.54
C ARG A 154 1.00 -2.74 -16.75
N LEU A 155 1.81 -2.60 -15.69
CA LEU A 155 3.24 -2.95 -15.73
C LEU A 155 3.45 -4.45 -15.97
N SER A 156 2.70 -5.31 -15.29
CA SER A 156 2.78 -6.78 -15.41
C SER A 156 2.47 -7.24 -16.84
N LEU A 157 1.50 -6.59 -17.50
CA LEU A 157 1.20 -6.82 -18.92
C LEU A 157 2.27 -6.27 -19.89
N LEU A 158 3.09 -5.30 -19.45
CA LEU A 158 4.11 -4.67 -20.29
C LEU A 158 5.46 -5.38 -20.21
N CYS A 159 5.89 -5.75 -19.00
CA CYS A 159 7.24 -6.28 -18.74
C CYS A 159 7.27 -7.54 -17.84
N GLY A 160 6.12 -8.13 -17.51
CA GLY A 160 6.00 -9.31 -16.66
C GLY A 160 5.98 -9.01 -15.16
N SER A 161 5.64 -10.02 -14.36
CA SER A 161 5.37 -9.86 -12.92
C SER A 161 6.56 -9.33 -12.11
N ALA A 162 7.76 -9.89 -12.27
CA ALA A 162 8.89 -9.52 -11.41
C ALA A 162 9.34 -8.05 -11.59
N PRO A 163 9.50 -7.53 -12.82
CA PRO A 163 9.76 -6.09 -13.01
C PRO A 163 8.58 -5.22 -12.56
N ALA A 164 7.33 -5.67 -12.72
CA ALA A 164 6.15 -4.92 -12.30
C ALA A 164 6.08 -4.73 -10.78
N ILE A 165 6.45 -5.75 -10.01
CA ILE A 165 6.54 -5.67 -8.54
C ILE A 165 7.52 -4.56 -8.13
N VAL A 166 8.73 -4.57 -8.71
CA VAL A 166 9.76 -3.57 -8.36
C VAL A 166 9.36 -2.17 -8.83
N LEU A 167 8.93 -2.02 -10.08
CA LEU A 167 8.60 -0.71 -10.64
C LEU A 167 7.38 -0.08 -9.97
N SER A 168 6.34 -0.85 -9.66
CA SER A 168 5.16 -0.34 -8.96
C SER A 168 5.49 0.10 -7.53
N ALA A 169 6.32 -0.67 -6.81
CA ALA A 169 6.78 -0.32 -5.47
C ALA A 169 7.63 0.96 -5.46
N VAL A 170 8.54 1.12 -6.43
CA VAL A 170 9.35 2.35 -6.57
C VAL A 170 8.44 3.54 -6.89
N ILE A 171 7.51 3.41 -7.83
CA ILE A 171 6.54 4.48 -8.14
C ILE A 171 5.77 4.85 -6.88
N PHE A 172 5.24 3.86 -6.16
CA PHE A 172 4.49 4.07 -4.92
C PHE A 172 5.31 4.84 -3.87
N GLY A 173 6.58 4.46 -3.65
CA GLY A 173 7.47 5.19 -2.75
C GLY A 173 7.74 6.63 -3.19
N VAL A 174 8.04 6.85 -4.47
CA VAL A 174 8.39 8.20 -5.01
C VAL A 174 7.23 9.18 -4.82
N MET A 175 6.00 8.67 -4.95
CA MET A 175 4.78 9.47 -4.83
C MET A 175 4.56 10.07 -3.42
N HIS A 176 5.34 9.67 -2.41
CA HIS A 176 5.27 10.25 -1.06
C HIS A 176 6.15 11.50 -0.86
N TRP A 177 6.98 11.87 -1.83
CA TRP A 177 7.74 13.14 -1.87
C TRP A 177 8.67 13.41 -0.67
N ASN A 178 9.06 12.38 0.08
CA ASN A 178 10.10 12.48 1.11
C ASN A 178 10.86 11.15 1.23
N VAL A 179 12.12 11.21 1.64
CA VAL A 179 13.02 10.05 1.63
C VAL A 179 12.61 8.96 2.62
N VAL A 180 12.07 9.36 3.78
CA VAL A 180 11.65 8.42 4.83
C VAL A 180 10.49 7.57 4.35
N GLN A 181 9.43 8.20 3.83
CA GLN A 181 8.29 7.50 3.26
C GLN A 181 8.64 6.79 1.96
N PHE A 182 9.56 7.32 1.14
CA PHE A 182 10.03 6.60 -0.04
C PHE A 182 10.61 5.22 0.34
N LEU A 183 11.43 5.16 1.39
CA LEU A 183 12.00 3.89 1.87
C LEU A 183 10.92 2.99 2.49
N TYR A 184 10.09 3.56 3.38
CA TYR A 184 9.01 2.81 4.04
C TYR A 184 8.00 2.25 3.03
N ALA A 185 7.36 3.13 2.27
CA ALA A 185 6.34 2.78 1.29
C ALA A 185 6.93 1.97 0.12
N GLY A 186 8.19 2.19 -0.25
CA GLY A 186 8.89 1.37 -1.23
C GLY A 186 9.03 -0.09 -0.78
N ILE A 187 9.54 -0.33 0.44
CA ILE A 187 9.71 -1.68 0.98
C ILE A 187 8.37 -2.37 1.23
N LEU A 188 7.42 -1.67 1.88
CA LEU A 188 6.06 -2.19 2.06
C LEU A 188 5.42 -2.47 0.69
N GLY A 189 5.63 -1.58 -0.27
CA GLY A 189 5.08 -1.68 -1.60
C GLY A 189 5.54 -2.91 -2.38
N LEU A 190 6.75 -3.41 -2.13
CA LEU A 190 7.24 -4.69 -2.68
C LEU A 190 6.43 -5.88 -2.13
N LEU A 191 6.14 -5.89 -0.82
CA LEU A 191 5.28 -6.91 -0.20
C LEU A 191 3.87 -6.85 -0.80
N LEU A 192 3.28 -5.65 -0.91
CA LEU A 192 1.93 -5.46 -1.43
C LEU A 192 1.81 -5.95 -2.87
N ALA A 193 2.73 -5.55 -3.75
CA ALA A 193 2.76 -6.02 -5.13
C ALA A 193 2.97 -7.54 -5.21
N TRP A 194 3.89 -8.08 -4.41
CA TRP A 194 4.07 -9.55 -4.34
C TRP A 194 2.79 -10.27 -3.87
N LEU A 195 2.06 -9.75 -2.88
CA LEU A 195 0.80 -10.32 -2.40
C LEU A 195 -0.25 -10.34 -3.52
N LEU A 196 -0.30 -9.29 -4.33
CA LEU A 196 -1.20 -9.24 -5.48
C LEU A 196 -0.85 -10.33 -6.51
N GLU A 197 0.41 -10.38 -6.96
CA GLU A 197 0.85 -11.38 -7.93
C GLU A 197 0.75 -12.82 -7.39
N ARG A 198 0.92 -13.00 -6.07
CA ARG A 198 0.81 -14.30 -5.41
C ARG A 198 -0.63 -14.78 -5.32
N THR A 199 -1.55 -13.93 -4.91
CA THR A 199 -2.95 -14.30 -4.61
C THR A 199 -3.88 -14.11 -5.79
N GLY A 200 -3.59 -13.13 -6.65
CA GLY A 200 -4.47 -12.67 -7.72
C GLY A 200 -5.66 -11.85 -7.24
N PHE A 201 -5.69 -11.42 -5.98
CA PHE A 201 -6.80 -10.69 -5.38
C PHE A 201 -6.32 -9.42 -4.67
N LEU A 202 -7.03 -8.31 -4.88
CA LEU A 202 -6.71 -7.03 -4.27
C LEU A 202 -6.91 -6.99 -2.74
N TYR A 203 -7.76 -7.86 -2.17
CA TYR A 203 -7.98 -7.85 -0.72
C TYR A 203 -6.70 -8.16 0.07
N ALA A 204 -5.79 -8.98 -0.48
CA ALA A 204 -4.57 -9.37 0.21
C ALA A 204 -3.61 -8.19 0.45
N PRO A 205 -3.20 -7.41 -0.58
CA PRO A 205 -2.42 -6.21 -0.34
C PRO A 205 -3.18 -5.16 0.48
N VAL A 206 -4.48 -4.96 0.27
CA VAL A 206 -5.27 -4.03 1.09
C VAL A 206 -5.16 -4.39 2.57
N LEU A 207 -5.40 -5.64 2.96
CA LEU A 207 -5.30 -6.07 4.35
C LEU A 207 -3.89 -5.94 4.93
N ALA A 208 -2.86 -6.25 4.15
CA ALA A 208 -1.48 -6.05 4.60
C ALA A 208 -1.16 -4.57 4.84
N HIS A 209 -1.60 -3.68 3.95
CA HIS A 209 -1.42 -2.24 4.09
C HIS A 209 -2.17 -1.70 5.33
N ILE A 210 -3.44 -2.11 5.50
CA ILE A 210 -4.22 -1.80 6.71
C ILE A 210 -3.47 -2.26 7.96
N GLY A 211 -2.99 -3.51 7.98
CA GLY A 211 -2.24 -4.06 9.13
C GLY A 211 -0.99 -3.25 9.47
N ALA A 212 -0.22 -2.82 8.46
CA ALA A 212 0.95 -1.96 8.65
C ALA A 212 0.58 -0.62 9.30
N ASN A 213 -0.45 0.05 8.78
CA ASN A 213 -0.84 1.38 9.24
C ASN A 213 -1.52 1.34 10.63
N VAL A 214 -2.35 0.33 10.90
CA VAL A 214 -2.93 0.11 12.24
C VAL A 214 -1.83 -0.03 13.28
N MET A 215 -0.78 -0.82 12.99
CA MET A 215 0.32 -0.97 13.92
C MET A 215 1.16 0.30 14.06
N ALA A 216 1.29 1.11 13.01
CA ALA A 216 1.95 2.42 13.10
C ALA A 216 1.17 3.37 14.03
N VAL A 217 -0.15 3.48 13.85
CA VAL A 217 -1.02 4.32 14.71
C VAL A 217 -1.01 3.82 16.16
N VAL A 218 -1.23 2.52 16.38
CA VAL A 218 -1.22 1.95 17.74
C VAL A 218 0.10 2.25 18.46
N ARG A 219 1.24 2.11 17.78
CA ARG A 219 2.54 2.38 18.40
C ARG A 219 2.76 3.88 18.67
N SER A 220 2.32 4.74 17.77
CA SER A 220 2.38 6.20 17.96
C SER A 220 1.58 6.64 19.18
N GLU A 221 0.35 6.14 19.33
CA GLU A 221 -0.57 6.57 20.40
C GLU A 221 -0.28 5.94 21.77
N THR A 222 0.30 4.73 21.80
CA THR A 222 0.46 3.96 23.06
C THR A 222 1.90 3.82 23.53
N GLY A 223 2.89 4.12 22.69
CA GLY A 223 4.30 3.82 22.96
C GLY A 223 4.63 2.32 23.00
N TRP A 224 3.74 1.48 22.45
CA TRP A 224 3.94 0.04 22.47
C TRP A 224 5.21 -0.36 21.69
N LEU A 225 6.10 -1.09 22.37
CA LEU A 225 7.41 -1.51 21.85
C LEU A 225 8.32 -0.33 21.45
N ASP A 226 8.30 0.79 22.15
CA ASP A 226 9.22 1.91 21.90
C ASP A 226 10.69 1.56 22.09
N ILE A 227 10.99 0.56 22.92
CA ILE A 227 12.33 -0.01 23.05
C ILE A 227 12.90 -0.46 21.69
N ALA A 228 12.02 -0.78 20.73
CA ALA A 228 12.39 -1.24 19.41
C ALA A 228 12.75 -0.11 18.44
N TYR A 229 12.55 1.16 18.80
CA TYR A 229 13.04 2.31 18.03
C TYR A 229 14.48 2.68 18.36
N GLN A 230 15.01 2.20 19.49
CA GLN A 230 16.34 2.56 19.96
C GLN A 230 17.41 1.63 19.34
N PRO A 231 18.58 2.17 18.93
CA PRO A 231 19.69 1.37 18.37
C PRO A 231 20.46 0.59 19.47
N THR A 232 19.72 -0.09 20.34
CA THR A 232 20.24 -0.96 21.40
C THR A 232 20.16 -2.41 20.98
N ALA A 233 20.87 -3.31 21.67
CA ALA A 233 20.79 -4.74 21.40
C ALA A 233 19.34 -5.26 21.47
N ALA A 234 18.56 -4.83 22.47
CA ALA A 234 17.16 -5.19 22.60
C ALA A 234 16.32 -4.71 21.40
N GLY A 235 16.49 -3.45 21.00
CA GLY A 235 15.73 -2.88 19.88
C GLY A 235 16.04 -3.57 18.54
N VAL A 236 17.33 -3.86 18.29
CA VAL A 236 17.76 -4.63 17.12
C VAL A 236 17.21 -6.06 17.17
N THR A 237 17.23 -6.73 18.32
CA THR A 237 16.66 -8.08 18.47
C THR A 237 15.17 -8.10 18.15
N VAL A 238 14.37 -7.19 18.72
CA VAL A 238 12.93 -7.11 18.40
C VAL A 238 12.71 -6.88 16.91
N THR A 239 13.50 -6.02 16.29
CA THR A 239 13.40 -5.71 14.85
C THR A 239 13.71 -6.93 13.97
N VAL A 240 14.76 -7.70 14.29
CA VAL A 240 15.09 -8.94 13.58
C VAL A 240 13.98 -9.98 13.73
N LEU A 241 13.40 -10.11 14.93
CA LEU A 241 12.27 -11.01 15.17
C LEU A 241 11.04 -10.60 14.35
N LEU A 242 10.75 -9.30 14.22
CA LEU A 242 9.66 -8.82 13.38
C LEU A 242 9.89 -9.14 11.90
N PHE A 243 11.11 -9.02 11.38
CA PHE A 243 11.43 -9.49 10.02
C PHE A 243 11.23 -11.00 9.86
N ALA A 244 11.61 -11.79 10.86
CA ALA A 244 11.38 -13.24 10.83
C ALA A 244 9.88 -13.59 10.85
N VAL A 245 9.08 -12.86 11.64
CA VAL A 245 7.61 -13.00 11.66
C VAL A 245 7.01 -12.62 10.30
N ALA A 246 7.46 -11.53 9.69
CA ALA A 246 7.01 -11.13 8.35
C ALA A 246 7.32 -12.21 7.31
N ALA A 247 8.54 -12.74 7.32
CA ALA A 247 8.97 -13.81 6.42
C ALA A 247 8.14 -15.09 6.61
N PHE A 248 7.85 -15.46 7.86
CA PHE A 248 6.99 -16.61 8.16
C PHE A 248 5.54 -16.37 7.73
N ALA A 249 4.98 -15.19 7.99
CA ALA A 249 3.61 -14.83 7.63
C ALA A 249 3.36 -14.91 6.11
N VAL A 250 4.36 -14.52 5.32
CA VAL A 250 4.36 -14.66 3.85
C VAL A 250 4.20 -16.12 3.41
N LEU A 251 4.65 -17.10 4.19
CA LEU A 251 4.47 -18.54 3.88
C LEU A 251 3.02 -19.02 4.09
N LEU A 252 2.27 -18.33 4.94
CA LEU A 252 0.84 -18.60 5.16
C LEU A 252 0.00 -18.18 3.96
N VAL A 253 0.49 -17.21 3.17
CA VAL A 253 -0.17 -16.70 1.96
C VAL A 253 -0.11 -17.74 0.84
N LYS A 254 -1.28 -18.28 0.49
CA LYS A 254 -1.38 -19.35 -0.50
C LYS A 254 -1.52 -18.77 -1.92
N LYS A 255 -0.86 -19.43 -2.88
CA LYS A 255 -0.93 -19.04 -4.30
C LYS A 255 -2.38 -19.06 -4.81
N GLY A 256 -2.79 -18.03 -5.53
CA GLY A 256 -4.05 -18.00 -6.28
C GLY A 256 -4.09 -19.15 -7.31
N GLY A 257 -5.25 -19.76 -7.50
CA GLY A 257 -5.42 -21.00 -8.28
C GLY A 257 -5.17 -20.92 -9.80
N VAL A 258 -4.67 -19.80 -10.33
CA VAL A 258 -4.54 -19.55 -11.78
C VAL A 258 -3.40 -20.36 -12.40
N ARG A 259 -2.28 -20.50 -11.70
CA ARG A 259 -1.04 -21.01 -12.32
C ARG A 259 -0.98 -22.54 -12.43
N GLN A 260 -1.85 -23.28 -11.73
CA GLN A 260 -1.94 -24.73 -11.88
C GLN A 260 -2.67 -25.15 -13.16
N GLU A 261 -3.52 -24.29 -13.74
CA GLU A 261 -4.18 -24.61 -15.01
C GLU A 261 -3.24 -24.29 -16.17
N GLU A 262 -2.62 -23.10 -16.24
CA GLU A 262 -1.68 -22.79 -17.33
C GLU A 262 -0.45 -23.74 -17.37
N GLU A 263 0.08 -24.19 -16.21
CA GLU A 263 1.13 -25.23 -16.18
C GLU A 263 0.61 -26.62 -16.60
N LYS A 264 -0.67 -26.92 -16.38
CA LYS A 264 -1.27 -28.20 -16.82
C LYS A 264 -1.67 -28.19 -18.30
N THR A 265 -2.13 -27.06 -18.83
CA THR A 265 -2.50 -26.93 -20.26
C THR A 265 -1.28 -26.73 -21.16
N SER A 266 -0.15 -26.27 -20.63
CA SER A 266 1.13 -26.22 -21.35
C SER A 266 1.89 -27.55 -21.32
N ALA A 267 1.49 -28.47 -20.43
CA ALA A 267 2.11 -29.80 -20.26
C ALA A 267 1.23 -30.95 -20.77
N ALA A 268 0.10 -30.63 -21.40
CA ALA A 268 -0.82 -31.55 -22.07
C ALA A 268 -0.88 -31.23 -23.57
#